data_AF-A0A4U9VKR9-F1
#
_entry.id   AF-A0A4U9VKR9-F1
#
_cell.length_a   1.000
_cell.length_b   1.000
_cell.length_c   1.000
_cell.angle_alpha   90.00
_cell.angle_beta   90.00
_cell.angle_gamma   90.00
#
_symmetry.space_group_name_H-M   'P 1'
#
loop_
_entity.id
_entity.type
_entity.pdbx_description
1 polymer ?
#
loop_
_entity_poly.entity_id
_entity_poly.type
_entity_poly.pdbx_seq_one_letter_code
_entity_poly.pdbx_strand_id
1 'polypeptide(L)'
;MQIENELYAPIRPKRVTHSGETPSDALLRGGIEYIEVRSLDINPFSPIGVDAVQARFLDLFLVWCVLADAPEMSSDELLCTRKNWNRVILEGRKPGQTIGIGCNDTREPLDKVGKALFDDLKRVAEVLDSEAAIDNISRCVNNWCGV
;
A
#
# COMPACT_ATOMS: atom_id res chain seq x y z
N MET A 1 -19.81 -4.97 -15.66
CA MET A 1 -19.33 -3.59 -15.49
C MET A 1 -19.64 -2.86 -16.78
N GLN A 2 -20.27 -1.69 -16.70
CA GLN A 2 -20.66 -0.88 -17.88
C GLN A 2 -19.47 -0.10 -18.43
N ILE A 3 -18.55 0.33 -17.56
CA ILE A 3 -17.25 0.91 -17.91
C ILE A 3 -16.18 0.47 -16.92
N GLU A 4 -14.91 0.53 -17.31
CA GLU A 4 -13.77 0.07 -16.50
C GLU A 4 -13.58 0.85 -15.19
N ASN A 5 -14.04 2.10 -15.16
CA ASN A 5 -13.97 2.94 -13.96
C ASN A 5 -14.84 2.43 -12.80
N GLU A 6 -15.80 1.54 -13.07
CA GLU A 6 -16.66 0.89 -12.07
C GLU A 6 -15.96 -0.20 -11.26
N LEU A 7 -14.76 -0.65 -11.68
CA LEU A 7 -14.03 -1.68 -10.96
C LEU A 7 -13.48 -1.16 -9.64
N TYR A 8 -14.22 -1.32 -8.54
CA TYR A 8 -13.74 -0.96 -7.20
C TYR A 8 -12.56 -1.85 -6.80
N ALA A 9 -11.36 -1.30 -6.89
CA ALA A 9 -10.11 -1.94 -6.50
C ALA A 9 -9.30 -0.99 -5.60
N PRO A 10 -8.63 -1.52 -4.55
CA PRO A 10 -7.85 -0.72 -3.61
C PRO A 10 -6.61 -0.07 -4.25
N ILE A 11 -6.09 -0.67 -5.32
CA ILE A 11 -4.99 -0.17 -6.14
C ILE A 11 -5.27 -0.49 -7.61
N ARG A 12 -4.88 0.40 -8.52
CA ARG A 12 -5.10 0.21 -9.96
C ARG A 12 -3.84 0.53 -10.77
N PRO A 13 -3.50 -0.29 -11.79
CA PRO A 13 -2.51 0.09 -12.79
C PRO A 13 -3.09 1.16 -13.73
N LYS A 14 -2.29 2.17 -14.08
CA LYS A 14 -2.74 3.28 -14.90
C LYS A 14 -1.70 3.68 -15.95
N ARG A 15 -2.22 4.27 -17.03
CA ARG A 15 -1.47 5.01 -18.05
C ARG A 15 -2.33 6.19 -18.52
N VAL A 16 -1.68 7.29 -18.89
CA VAL A 16 -2.38 8.44 -19.46
C VAL A 16 -2.99 8.07 -20.82
N THR A 17 -4.30 8.26 -20.95
CA THR A 17 -5.07 7.96 -22.16
C THR A 17 -4.92 9.07 -23.20
N HIS A 18 -4.82 8.70 -24.47
CA HIS A 18 -5.03 9.64 -25.58
C HIS A 18 -6.51 9.97 -25.77
N SER A 19 -6.81 10.99 -26.58
CA SER A 19 -8.19 11.37 -26.86
C SER A 19 -8.95 10.20 -27.51
N GLY A 20 -10.05 9.78 -26.87
CA GLY A 20 -10.89 8.67 -27.32
C GLY A 20 -10.37 7.27 -26.97
N GLU A 21 -9.24 7.16 -26.27
CA GLU A 21 -8.66 5.89 -25.85
C GLU A 21 -9.26 5.40 -24.52
N THR A 22 -9.57 4.10 -24.42
CA THR A 22 -10.03 3.51 -23.17
C THR A 22 -8.85 3.26 -22.20
N PRO A 23 -9.08 3.20 -20.87
CA PRO A 23 -8.00 2.91 -19.93
C PRO A 23 -7.27 1.58 -20.20
N SER A 24 -7.98 0.50 -20.56
CA SER A 24 -7.33 -0.76 -20.96
C SER A 24 -6.55 -0.65 -22.25
N ASP A 25 -7.03 0.08 -23.26
CA ASP A 25 -6.28 0.27 -24.50
C ASP A 25 -4.95 1.00 -24.25
N ALA A 26 -4.97 2.01 -23.37
CA ALA A 26 -3.74 2.69 -22.97
C ALA A 26 -2.76 1.70 -22.33
N LEU A 27 -3.21 0.87 -21.38
CA LEU A 27 -2.39 -0.15 -20.73
C LEU A 27 -1.86 -1.19 -21.73
N LEU A 28 -2.67 -1.64 -22.68
CA LEU A 28 -2.23 -2.57 -23.73
C LEU A 28 -1.18 -1.93 -24.65
N ARG A 29 -1.35 -0.65 -24.99
CA ARG A 29 -0.44 0.09 -25.87
C ARG A 29 0.93 0.30 -25.26
N GLY A 30 1.00 0.69 -23.99
CA GLY A 30 2.25 1.17 -23.39
C GLY A 30 2.65 0.46 -22.10
N GLY A 31 1.90 -0.54 -21.65
CA GLY A 31 2.06 -1.11 -20.30
C GLY A 31 1.65 -0.12 -19.20
N ILE A 32 2.02 -0.46 -17.96
CA ILE A 32 1.74 0.36 -16.78
C ILE A 32 2.71 1.56 -16.76
N GLU A 33 2.18 2.75 -16.51
CA GLU A 33 2.97 3.99 -16.35
C GLU A 33 3.08 4.40 -14.89
N TYR A 34 1.98 4.30 -14.14
CA TYR A 34 1.93 4.57 -12.71
C TYR A 34 0.85 3.73 -12.04
N ILE A 35 0.83 3.76 -10.71
CA ILE A 35 -0.20 3.11 -9.89
C ILE A 35 -1.05 4.17 -9.17
N GLU A 36 -2.34 3.89 -9.04
CA GLU A 36 -3.29 4.72 -8.30
C GLU A 36 -3.70 3.97 -7.02
N VAL A 37 -3.24 4.44 -5.85
CA VAL A 37 -3.66 3.92 -4.55
C VAL A 37 -4.95 4.61 -4.12
N ARG A 38 -5.99 3.84 -3.82
CA ARG A 38 -7.37 4.33 -3.58
C ARG A 38 -7.89 3.96 -2.18
N SER A 39 -7.03 3.45 -1.32
CA SER A 39 -7.38 2.95 0.02
C SER A 39 -7.18 3.97 1.14
N LEU A 40 -6.89 5.23 0.83
CA LEU A 40 -6.72 6.28 1.83
C LEU A 40 -8.06 6.94 2.16
N ASP A 41 -8.39 6.96 3.44
CA ASP A 41 -9.44 7.81 3.97
C ASP A 41 -8.99 9.29 3.97
N ILE A 42 -9.97 10.20 3.88
CA ILE A 42 -9.71 11.63 4.06
C ILE A 42 -9.22 11.88 5.47
N ASN A 43 -8.06 12.52 5.60
CA ASN A 43 -7.48 12.88 6.89
C ASN A 43 -8.24 14.08 7.51
N PRO A 44 -9.00 13.90 8.60
CA PRO A 44 -9.77 14.98 9.21
C PRO A 44 -8.90 16.00 9.97
N PHE A 45 -7.61 15.70 10.18
CA PHE A 45 -6.66 16.55 10.89
C PHE A 45 -5.85 17.45 9.94
N SER A 46 -6.06 17.32 8.62
CA SER A 46 -5.41 18.16 7.61
C SER A 46 -6.46 18.99 6.86
N PRO A 47 -6.25 20.30 6.66
CA PRO A 47 -7.18 21.15 5.91
C PRO A 47 -7.30 20.77 4.43
N ILE A 48 -6.34 20.01 3.89
CA ILE A 48 -6.35 19.53 2.50
C ILE A 48 -6.71 18.04 2.38
N GLY A 49 -7.11 17.40 3.49
CA GLY A 49 -7.55 16.00 3.51
C GLY A 49 -6.43 14.95 3.43
N VAL A 50 -5.17 15.36 3.40
CA VAL A 50 -3.96 14.51 3.43
C VAL A 50 -2.79 15.29 4.01
N ASP A 51 -1.77 14.65 4.57
CA ASP A 51 -0.54 15.31 5.01
C ASP A 51 0.74 14.70 4.43
N ALA A 52 1.86 15.39 4.64
CA ALA A 52 3.17 14.97 4.13
C ALA A 52 3.67 13.67 4.78
N VAL A 53 3.22 13.33 5.99
CA VAL A 53 3.62 12.09 6.67
C VAL A 53 2.94 10.90 5.99
N GLN A 54 1.64 11.00 5.68
CA GLN A 54 0.92 9.98 4.93
C GLN A 54 1.53 9.77 3.53
N ALA A 55 1.89 10.84 2.83
CA ALA A 55 2.53 10.76 1.51
C ALA A 55 3.89 10.04 1.57
N ARG A 56 4.77 10.43 2.50
CA ARG A 56 6.09 9.80 2.65
C ARG A 56 6.01 8.35 3.08
N PHE A 57 5.03 8.00 3.91
CA PHE A 57 4.78 6.59 4.26
C PHE A 57 4.44 5.76 3.01
N LEU A 58 3.61 6.30 2.10
CA LEU A 58 3.30 5.61 0.85
C LEU A 58 4.51 5.49 -0.06
N ASP A 59 5.37 6.51 -0.14
CA ASP A 59 6.62 6.40 -0.91
C ASP A 59 7.46 5.21 -0.41
N LEU A 60 7.68 5.13 0.91
CA LEU A 60 8.40 4.01 1.53
C LEU A 60 7.75 2.67 1.25
N PHE A 61 6.44 2.58 1.50
CA PHE A 61 5.70 1.34 1.38
C PHE A 61 5.67 0.83 -0.07
N LEU A 62 5.47 1.72 -1.04
CA LEU A 62 5.42 1.38 -2.45
C LEU A 62 6.79 0.97 -2.99
N VAL A 63 7.87 1.64 -2.56
CA VAL A 63 9.24 1.20 -2.90
C VAL A 63 9.51 -0.18 -2.30
N TRP A 64 9.13 -0.42 -1.05
CA TRP A 64 9.25 -1.74 -0.43
C TRP A 64 8.46 -2.81 -1.21
N CYS A 65 7.24 -2.52 -1.67
CA CYS A 65 6.45 -3.44 -2.50
C CYS A 65 7.12 -3.78 -3.83
N VAL A 66 7.97 -2.90 -4.38
CA VAL A 66 8.76 -3.18 -5.60
C VAL A 66 9.94 -4.09 -5.30
N LEU A 67 10.51 -3.99 -4.10
CA LEU A 67 11.70 -4.73 -3.68
C LEU A 67 11.38 -6.12 -3.12
N ALA A 68 10.22 -6.27 -2.48
CA ALA A 68 9.81 -7.53 -1.86
C ALA A 68 9.46 -8.58 -2.93
N ASP A 69 9.94 -9.81 -2.74
CA ASP A 69 9.55 -10.93 -3.59
C ASP A 69 8.03 -11.14 -3.53
N ALA A 70 7.39 -11.09 -4.70
CA ALA A 70 5.95 -11.24 -4.85
C ALA A 70 5.66 -12.35 -5.89
N PRO A 71 5.56 -13.62 -5.46
CA PRO A 71 5.15 -14.71 -6.34
C PRO A 71 3.79 -14.43 -6.99
N GLU A 72 3.56 -15.01 -8.17
CA GLU A 72 2.25 -14.95 -8.82
C GLU A 72 1.18 -15.52 -7.89
N MET A 73 0.03 -14.85 -7.83
CA MET A 73 -1.09 -15.26 -6.99
C MET A 73 -2.27 -15.67 -7.86
N SER A 74 -2.86 -16.81 -7.51
CA SER A 74 -4.17 -17.22 -8.02
C SER A 74 -5.29 -16.33 -7.47
N SER A 75 -6.47 -16.41 -8.10
CA SER A 75 -7.67 -15.71 -7.62
C SER A 75 -8.05 -16.07 -6.17
N ASP A 76 -7.82 -17.32 -5.77
CA ASP A 76 -8.12 -17.80 -4.42
C ASP A 76 -7.13 -17.22 -3.40
N GLU A 77 -5.85 -17.12 -3.76
CA GLU A 77 -4.83 -16.47 -2.93
C GLU A 77 -5.10 -14.97 -2.77
N LEU A 78 -5.52 -14.30 -3.84
CA LEU A 78 -5.99 -12.91 -3.76
C LEU A 78 -7.23 -12.76 -2.88
N LEU A 79 -8.11 -13.77 -2.82
CA LEU A 79 -9.23 -13.76 -1.89
C LEU A 79 -8.78 -13.97 -0.44
N CYS A 80 -7.72 -14.74 -0.21
CA CYS A 80 -7.14 -14.89 1.13
C CYS A 80 -6.56 -13.57 1.64
N THR A 81 -5.87 -12.78 0.82
CA THR A 81 -5.34 -11.47 1.25
C THR A 81 -6.46 -10.53 1.68
N ARG A 82 -7.63 -10.57 1.01
CA ARG A 82 -8.83 -9.81 1.41
C ARG A 82 -9.34 -10.15 2.82
N LYS A 83 -9.08 -11.36 3.34
CA LYS A 83 -9.45 -11.71 4.73
C LYS A 83 -8.68 -10.86 5.74
N ASN A 84 -7.40 -10.60 5.49
CA ASN A 84 -6.60 -9.71 6.35
C ASN A 84 -7.08 -8.26 6.26
N TRP A 85 -7.42 -7.78 5.06
CA TRP A 85 -8.05 -6.48 4.89
C TRP A 85 -9.32 -6.35 5.76
N ASN A 86 -10.24 -7.31 5.67
CA ASN A 86 -11.49 -7.26 6.46
C ASN A 86 -11.24 -7.28 7.98
N ARG A 87 -10.27 -8.06 8.45
CA ARG A 87 -9.89 -8.08 9.88
C ARG A 87 -9.39 -6.71 10.33
N VAL A 88 -8.52 -6.07 9.55
CA VAL A 88 -7.97 -4.76 9.88
C VAL A 88 -9.04 -3.66 9.79
N ILE A 89 -9.89 -3.69 8.75
CA ILE A 89 -10.99 -2.74 8.55
C ILE A 89 -11.97 -2.78 9.74
N LEU A 90 -12.40 -3.98 10.15
CA LEU A 90 -13.47 -4.12 11.15
C LEU A 90 -12.95 -4.05 12.59
N GLU A 91 -11.77 -4.62 12.85
CA GLU A 91 -11.23 -4.77 14.21
C GLU A 91 -9.70 -4.66 14.28
N GLY A 92 -9.07 -3.84 13.42
CA GLY A 92 -7.60 -3.70 13.38
C GLY A 92 -6.98 -3.14 14.66
N ARG A 93 -7.73 -2.37 15.46
CA ARG A 93 -7.26 -1.80 16.74
C ARG A 93 -7.55 -2.69 17.96
N LYS A 94 -8.09 -3.89 17.76
CA LYS A 94 -8.38 -4.82 18.85
C LYS A 94 -7.07 -5.30 19.50
N PRO A 95 -6.92 -5.24 20.82
CA PRO A 95 -5.75 -5.78 21.50
C PRO A 95 -5.55 -7.28 21.19
N GLY A 96 -4.32 -7.67 20.87
CA GLY A 96 -4.02 -9.06 20.50
C GLY A 96 -4.57 -9.48 19.13
N GLN A 97 -4.90 -8.53 18.24
CA GLN A 97 -5.35 -8.84 16.89
C GLN A 97 -4.28 -9.64 16.14
N THR A 98 -4.72 -10.60 15.32
CA THR A 98 -3.87 -11.45 14.50
C THR A 98 -4.29 -11.40 13.03
N ILE A 99 -3.32 -11.57 12.14
CA ILE A 99 -3.53 -11.66 10.70
C ILE A 99 -2.96 -12.98 10.16
N GLY A 100 -3.49 -13.46 9.04
CA GLY A 100 -3.04 -14.71 8.43
C GLY A 100 -1.78 -14.51 7.59
N ILE A 101 -0.91 -15.52 7.55
CA ILE A 101 0.24 -15.57 6.64
C ILE A 101 -0.07 -16.61 5.56
N GLY A 102 -0.27 -16.13 4.32
CA GLY A 102 -0.79 -16.95 3.22
C GLY A 102 -2.27 -17.32 3.37
N CYS A 103 -2.70 -18.39 2.70
CA CYS A 103 -4.07 -18.91 2.77
C CYS A 103 -4.32 -19.89 3.92
N ASN A 104 -3.27 -20.32 4.62
CA ASN A 104 -3.37 -21.34 5.66
C ASN A 104 -3.89 -20.77 6.98
N ASP A 105 -4.09 -21.65 7.98
CA ASP A 105 -4.54 -21.26 9.32
C ASP A 105 -3.44 -20.63 10.20
N THR A 106 -2.22 -20.48 9.67
CA THR A 106 -1.14 -19.79 10.38
C THR A 106 -1.48 -18.32 10.57
N ARG A 107 -1.38 -17.85 11.82
CA ARG A 107 -1.65 -16.47 12.21
C ARG A 107 -0.51 -15.89 13.01
N GLU A 108 -0.28 -14.61 12.81
CA GLU A 108 0.73 -13.84 13.51
C GLU A 108 0.10 -12.59 14.13
N PRO A 109 0.58 -12.13 15.30
CA PRO A 109 0.15 -10.86 15.90
C PRO A 109 0.37 -9.69 14.93
N LEU A 110 -0.64 -8.83 14.81
CA LEU A 110 -0.64 -7.70 13.87
C LEU A 110 0.52 -6.72 14.15
N ASP A 111 0.81 -6.47 15.43
CA ASP A 111 1.90 -5.61 15.88
C ASP A 111 3.28 -6.19 15.56
N LYS A 112 3.45 -7.51 15.70
CA LYS A 112 4.68 -8.21 15.32
C LYS A 112 4.93 -8.09 13.81
N VAL A 113 3.91 -8.32 12.98
CA VAL A 113 4.02 -8.18 11.52
C VAL A 113 4.29 -6.72 11.13
N GLY A 114 3.59 -5.78 11.76
CA GLY A 114 3.81 -4.35 11.55
C GLY A 114 5.25 -3.94 11.86
N LYS A 115 5.80 -4.34 13.02
CA LYS A 115 7.20 -4.05 13.38
C LYS A 115 8.20 -4.58 12.36
N ALA A 116 8.03 -5.83 11.93
CA ALA A 116 8.89 -6.42 10.91
C ALA A 116 8.84 -5.66 9.58
N LEU A 117 7.64 -5.23 9.14
CA LEU A 117 7.51 -4.37 7.96
C LEU A 117 8.24 -3.02 8.17
N PHE A 118 8.05 -2.39 9.33
CA PHE A 118 8.68 -1.09 9.63
C PHE A 118 10.22 -1.18 9.72
N ASP A 119 10.78 -2.31 10.16
CA ASP A 119 12.23 -2.55 10.12
C ASP A 119 12.75 -2.49 8.68
N ASP A 120 12.01 -3.04 7.71
CA ASP A 120 12.37 -2.93 6.29
C ASP A 120 12.13 -1.52 5.74
N LEU A 121 11.00 -0.88 6.08
CA LEU A 121 10.74 0.50 5.64
C LEU A 121 11.80 1.47 6.15
N LYS A 122 12.38 1.22 7.33
CA LYS A 122 13.49 2.00 7.86
C LYS A 122 14.74 1.90 6.98
N ARG A 123 15.06 0.71 6.48
CA ARG A 123 16.20 0.50 5.57
C ARG A 123 15.98 1.23 4.24
N VAL A 124 14.75 1.23 3.73
CA VAL A 124 14.39 2.02 2.53
C VAL A 124 14.53 3.52 2.82
N ALA A 125 14.08 3.99 3.98
CA ALA A 125 14.18 5.38 4.39
C ALA A 125 15.63 5.85 4.48
N GLU A 126 16.53 5.04 5.03
CA GLU A 126 17.96 5.37 5.14
C GLU A 126 18.61 5.62 3.77
N VAL A 127 18.25 4.82 2.75
CA VAL A 127 18.75 5.01 1.38
C VAL A 127 18.16 6.28 0.76
N LEU A 128 16.85 6.50 0.88
CA LEU A 128 16.20 7.69 0.31
C LEU A 128 16.68 8.99 0.96
N ASP A 129 16.91 8.99 2.27
CA ASP A 129 17.46 10.15 2.99
C ASP A 129 18.94 10.40 2.62
N SER A 130 19.71 9.38 2.22
CA SER A 130 21.11 9.55 1.82
C SER A 130 21.30 10.17 0.43
N GLU A 131 20.35 9.93 -0.48
CA GLU A 131 20.42 10.37 -1.88
C GLU A 131 19.65 11.67 -2.14
N ALA A 132 18.68 12.00 -1.29
CA ALA A 132 17.75 13.09 -1.52
C ALA A 132 17.88 14.21 -0.47
N ALA A 133 17.74 15.45 -0.92
CA ALA A 133 17.37 16.60 -0.08
C ALA A 133 15.90 16.50 0.41
N ILE A 134 15.32 15.30 0.47
CA ILE A 134 13.98 15.06 0.97
C ILE A 134 14.12 14.88 2.48
N ASP A 135 14.24 16.01 3.17
CA ASP A 135 14.41 16.06 4.62
C ASP A 135 13.39 15.17 5.36
N ASN A 136 13.92 14.31 6.24
CA ASN A 136 13.22 13.64 7.33
C ASN A 136 12.26 12.47 6.96
N ILE A 137 12.52 11.65 5.94
CA ILE A 137 11.73 10.41 5.73
C ILE A 137 11.94 9.43 6.89
N SER A 138 13.16 9.28 7.39
CA SER A 138 13.44 8.46 8.60
C SER A 138 12.66 8.94 9.83
N ARG A 139 12.37 10.24 9.93
CA ARG A 139 11.56 10.79 11.02
C ARG A 139 10.09 10.36 10.93
N CYS A 140 9.59 10.11 9.71
CA CYS A 140 8.24 9.60 9.50
C CYS A 140 8.10 8.17 10.03
N VAL A 141 9.11 7.32 9.77
CA VAL A 141 9.18 5.96 10.33
C VAL A 141 9.18 6.02 11.85
N ASN A 142 10.03 6.86 12.45
CA ASN A 142 10.11 7.00 13.91
C ASN A 142 8.82 7.53 14.56
N ASN A 143 8.11 8.46 13.90
CA ASN A 143 6.84 8.99 14.40
C ASN A 143 5.71 7.94 14.40
N TRP A 144 5.77 6.95 13.51
CA TRP A 144 4.80 5.85 13.43
C TRP A 144 5.23 4.64 14.28
N CYS A 145 6.53 4.43 14.45
CA CYS A 145 7.15 3.47 15.37
C CYS A 145 7.10 3.91 16.83
N GLY A 146 6.41 5.01 17.19
CA GLY A 146 6.22 5.50 18.55
C GLY A 146 5.33 4.61 19.44
N VAL A 147 5.54 3.29 19.37
CA VAL A 147 5.14 2.30 20.36
C VAL A 147 6.28 2.13 21.36
#